data_AF-A0A914JKX1-F1
#
_entry.id   AF-A0A914JKX1-F1
#
_cell.length_a   1.000
_cell.length_b   1.000
_cell.length_c   1.000
_cell.angle_alpha   90.00
_cell.angle_beta   90.00
_cell.angle_gamma   90.00
#
_symmetry.space_group_name_H-M   'P 1'
#
loop_
_entity.id
_entity.type
_entity.pdbx_description
1 polymer ?
#
loop_
_entity_poly.entity_id
_entity_poly.type
_entity_poly.pdbx_seq_one_letter_code
_entity_poly.pdbx_strand_id
1 'polypeptide(L)'
;MVDISAIIDQYSNIDNEVERAVKIKDEANKFFNFERAVKIKDEANKFFNSEKYDIAIELYSKAIELDPQQPAYFGNRSFAYLRRELFGLALNDANTAIELDPAYIKAYYRRASAKMALGKFKFALKDYESVCKFRPNDIDAKKKFEECRKIVKRIAFEKAIACDHDDKKLIDSINPDEFAVEENYKGPRLDGDITPEFMKDCIEAFKKEQKLHIKYAYKILLGVYQFLKAQDSLVHITVPDKKKFTICGDIHGQFYDLCNIFEINGLPSEENPYLFNGDFVDRGSFSVEVIFTLLGYKLLYPNHLYMARGNHESDTMNKMYGFEGEVKAKYNVKMSEFFTELFNQLPLVHVINRKIFCCHGGLFPDTNVTLEQLAKINRVRQPPEDGPMCGLLWSDPQDDDGIGLSKRGAGCQWGPDITKAFLEKNDLLYIVRSHEVKPEGYERHHDGQVWTIFSAPNYCDQIGNLGAFITIKGDNLYPPKITTFKEVPHPPSRPMMYGSSFLNFLS
;
A
#
# COMPACT_ATOMS: atom_id res chain seq x y z
N MET A 1 -75.70 -23.02 29.16
CA MET A 1 -74.23 -23.11 29.32
C MET A 1 -73.62 -22.65 28.01
N VAL A 2 -72.81 -21.59 28.04
CA VAL A 2 -72.03 -21.18 26.86
C VAL A 2 -70.98 -22.25 26.65
N ASP A 3 -70.88 -22.78 25.43
CA ASP A 3 -69.90 -23.80 25.08
C ASP A 3 -68.52 -23.14 24.95
N ILE A 4 -67.79 -23.12 26.07
CA ILE A 4 -66.45 -22.55 26.19
C ILE A 4 -65.46 -23.27 25.25
N SER A 5 -65.71 -24.55 24.91
CA SER A 5 -64.90 -25.31 23.97
C SER A 5 -64.96 -24.69 22.57
N ALA A 6 -66.17 -24.38 22.10
CA ALA A 6 -66.37 -23.80 20.77
C ALA A 6 -65.72 -22.42 20.62
N ILE A 7 -65.67 -21.63 21.69
CA ILE A 7 -65.00 -20.32 21.70
C ILE A 7 -63.48 -20.49 21.66
N ILE A 8 -62.91 -21.42 22.44
CA ILE A 8 -61.46 -21.69 22.43
C ILE A 8 -61.01 -22.21 21.05
N ASP A 9 -61.77 -23.09 20.43
CA ASP A 9 -61.49 -23.59 19.07
C ASP A 9 -61.57 -22.47 18.03
N GLN A 10 -62.48 -21.51 18.20
CA GLN A 10 -62.60 -20.35 17.32
C GLN A 10 -61.40 -19.39 17.48
N TYR A 11 -60.93 -19.11 18.69
CA TYR A 11 -59.75 -18.28 18.92
C TYR A 11 -58.46 -18.95 18.43
N SER A 12 -58.29 -20.26 18.66
CA SER A 12 -57.14 -21.01 18.16
C SER A 12 -57.07 -21.02 16.62
N ASN A 13 -58.21 -21.10 15.94
CA ASN A 13 -58.26 -20.98 14.48
C ASN A 13 -57.87 -19.58 13.98
N ILE A 14 -58.29 -18.51 14.67
CA ILE A 14 -57.92 -17.14 14.32
C ILE A 14 -56.41 -16.92 14.49
N ASP A 15 -55.81 -17.38 15.57
CA ASP A 15 -54.36 -17.26 15.79
C ASP A 15 -53.56 -18.00 14.69
N ASN A 16 -54.00 -19.22 14.31
CA ASN A 16 -53.41 -19.97 13.21
C ASN A 16 -53.54 -19.25 11.84
N GLU A 17 -54.66 -18.56 11.59
CA GLU A 17 -54.85 -17.78 10.36
C GLU A 17 -53.98 -16.52 10.32
N VAL A 18 -53.81 -15.84 11.46
CA VAL A 18 -52.92 -14.68 11.59
C VAL A 18 -51.45 -15.09 11.38
N GLU A 19 -51.00 -16.19 12.00
CA GLU A 19 -49.65 -16.72 11.76
C GLU A 19 -49.43 -17.07 10.28
N ARG A 20 -50.43 -17.68 9.63
CA ARG A 20 -50.38 -17.99 8.20
C ARG A 20 -50.31 -16.73 7.34
N ALA A 21 -51.06 -15.69 7.67
CA ALA A 21 -51.07 -14.42 6.94
C ALA A 21 -49.73 -13.65 7.08
N VAL A 22 -49.12 -13.65 8.27
CA VAL A 22 -47.78 -13.10 8.51
C VAL A 22 -46.74 -13.85 7.67
N LYS A 23 -46.79 -15.19 7.69
CA LYS A 23 -45.88 -16.01 6.88
C LYS A 23 -46.00 -15.74 5.38
N ILE A 24 -47.21 -15.60 4.86
CA ILE A 24 -47.45 -15.26 3.44
C ILE A 24 -46.89 -13.86 3.12
N LYS A 25 -47.08 -12.88 4.01
CA LYS A 25 -46.55 -11.52 3.83
C LYS A 25 -45.02 -11.51 3.82
N ASP A 26 -44.39 -12.27 4.71
CA ASP A 26 -42.94 -12.39 4.78
C ASP A 26 -42.37 -13.12 3.56
N GLU A 27 -43.03 -14.17 3.10
CA GLU A 27 -42.68 -14.88 1.85
C GLU A 27 -42.83 -13.97 0.62
N ALA A 28 -43.90 -13.17 0.56
CA ALA A 28 -44.10 -12.18 -0.51
C ALA A 28 -43.03 -11.09 -0.48
N ASN A 29 -42.72 -10.52 0.69
CA ASN A 29 -41.65 -9.53 0.85
C ASN A 29 -40.30 -10.09 0.43
N LYS A 30 -40.00 -11.34 0.80
CA LYS A 30 -38.79 -12.04 0.38
C LYS A 30 -38.73 -12.22 -1.14
N PHE A 31 -39.85 -12.58 -1.77
CA PHE A 31 -39.95 -12.71 -3.23
C PHE A 31 -39.71 -11.36 -3.94
N PHE A 32 -40.34 -10.28 -3.49
CA PHE A 32 -40.14 -8.94 -4.04
C PHE A 32 -38.70 -8.44 -3.86
N ASN A 33 -38.09 -8.71 -2.71
CA ASN A 33 -36.69 -8.37 -2.45
C ASN A 33 -35.74 -9.14 -3.38
N PHE A 34 -36.00 -10.42 -3.64
CA PHE A 34 -35.24 -11.23 -4.60
C PHE A 34 -35.28 -10.62 -6.02
N GLU A 35 -36.48 -10.35 -6.57
CA GLU A 35 -36.59 -9.76 -7.90
C GLU A 35 -35.90 -8.40 -8.00
N ARG A 36 -36.00 -7.59 -6.94
CA ARG A 36 -35.35 -6.28 -6.87
C ARG A 36 -33.83 -6.41 -6.82
N ALA A 37 -33.30 -7.34 -6.02
CA ALA A 37 -31.87 -7.63 -5.94
C ALA A 37 -31.30 -8.06 -7.29
N VAL A 38 -32.03 -8.92 -8.03
CA VAL A 38 -31.63 -9.36 -9.38
C VAL A 38 -31.55 -8.16 -10.34
N LYS A 39 -32.55 -7.27 -10.35
CA LYS A 39 -32.56 -6.06 -11.19
C LYS A 39 -31.39 -5.13 -10.88
N ILE A 40 -31.13 -4.87 -9.60
CA ILE A 40 -30.00 -4.03 -9.16
C ILE A 40 -28.67 -4.66 -9.56
N LYS A 41 -28.51 -5.98 -9.41
CA LYS A 41 -27.33 -6.70 -9.88
C LYS A 41 -27.15 -6.59 -11.40
N ASP A 42 -28.23 -6.62 -12.18
CA ASP A 42 -28.15 -6.46 -13.64
C ASP A 42 -27.75 -5.05 -14.04
N GLU A 43 -28.22 -4.05 -13.31
CA GLU A 43 -27.76 -2.68 -13.44
C GLU A 43 -26.27 -2.55 -13.08
N ALA A 44 -25.85 -3.13 -11.96
CA ALA A 44 -24.45 -3.17 -11.54
C ALA A 44 -23.55 -3.78 -12.63
N ASN A 45 -23.99 -4.87 -13.29
CA ASN A 45 -23.26 -5.48 -14.40
C ASN A 45 -23.09 -4.51 -15.59
N LYS A 46 -24.07 -3.66 -15.90
CA LYS A 46 -23.96 -2.65 -16.98
C LYS A 46 -22.91 -1.60 -16.64
N PHE A 47 -22.90 -1.12 -15.40
CA PHE A 47 -21.88 -0.17 -14.93
C PHE A 47 -20.50 -0.81 -14.90
N PHE A 48 -20.39 -2.06 -14.45
CA PHE A 48 -19.14 -2.82 -14.49
C PHE A 48 -18.58 -2.94 -15.92
N ASN A 49 -19.43 -3.31 -16.88
CA ASN A 49 -19.04 -3.43 -18.30
C ASN A 49 -18.69 -2.08 -18.94
N SER A 50 -19.17 -0.98 -18.36
CA SER A 50 -18.82 0.39 -18.76
C SER A 50 -17.63 0.94 -17.95
N GLU A 51 -16.91 0.06 -17.25
CA GLU A 51 -15.74 0.36 -16.41
C GLU A 51 -16.00 1.33 -15.25
N LYS A 52 -17.26 1.54 -14.89
CA LYS A 52 -17.69 2.35 -13.74
C LYS A 52 -17.78 1.48 -12.48
N TYR A 53 -16.62 1.00 -12.01
CA TYR A 53 -16.55 0.00 -10.95
C TYR A 53 -17.08 0.49 -9.59
N ASP A 54 -16.85 1.75 -9.23
CA ASP A 54 -17.31 2.29 -7.94
C ASP A 54 -18.84 2.26 -7.83
N ILE A 55 -19.54 2.67 -8.90
CA ILE A 55 -21.01 2.58 -9.00
C ILE A 55 -21.46 1.11 -8.99
N ALA A 56 -20.74 0.23 -9.69
CA ALA A 56 -21.05 -1.19 -9.69
C ALA A 56 -20.92 -1.80 -8.28
N ILE A 57 -19.89 -1.43 -7.52
CA ILE A 57 -19.67 -1.86 -6.13
C ILE A 57 -20.84 -1.43 -5.23
N GLU A 58 -21.27 -0.17 -5.32
CA GLU A 58 -22.43 0.33 -4.56
C GLU A 58 -23.70 -0.45 -4.88
N LEU A 59 -23.97 -0.69 -6.18
CA LEU A 59 -25.15 -1.42 -6.61
C LEU A 59 -25.10 -2.89 -6.20
N TYR A 60 -23.96 -3.57 -6.33
CA TYR A 60 -23.82 -4.93 -5.81
C TYR A 60 -24.02 -4.99 -4.29
N SER A 61 -23.58 -3.97 -3.55
CA SER A 61 -23.79 -3.88 -2.10
C SER A 61 -25.28 -3.77 -1.76
N LYS A 62 -26.02 -2.92 -2.48
CA LYS A 62 -27.49 -2.83 -2.36
C LYS A 62 -28.20 -4.14 -2.74
N ALA A 63 -27.69 -4.88 -3.72
CA ALA A 63 -28.23 -6.19 -4.07
C ALA A 63 -27.99 -7.23 -2.95
N ILE A 64 -26.82 -7.20 -2.31
CA ILE A 64 -26.46 -8.05 -1.17
C ILE A 64 -27.31 -7.73 0.06
N GLU A 65 -27.57 -6.46 0.35
CA GLU A 65 -28.46 -6.05 1.45
C GLU A 65 -29.88 -6.63 1.30
N LEU A 66 -30.36 -6.76 0.06
CA LEU A 66 -31.70 -7.29 -0.24
C LEU A 66 -31.75 -8.82 -0.28
N ASP A 67 -30.69 -9.47 -0.77
CA ASP A 67 -30.57 -10.93 -0.79
C ASP A 67 -29.11 -11.37 -0.55
N PRO A 68 -28.71 -11.56 0.73
CA PRO A 68 -27.34 -11.86 1.12
C PRO A 68 -26.98 -13.34 0.90
N GLN A 69 -27.90 -14.18 0.42
CA GLN A 69 -27.65 -15.61 0.23
C GLN A 69 -27.19 -15.95 -1.20
N GLN A 70 -27.03 -14.95 -2.08
CA GLN A 70 -26.64 -15.17 -3.47
C GLN A 70 -25.13 -15.06 -3.67
N PRO A 71 -24.41 -16.17 -3.93
CA PRO A 71 -22.95 -16.17 -4.10
C PRO A 71 -22.49 -15.33 -5.32
N ALA A 72 -23.36 -15.21 -6.33
CA ALA A 72 -23.06 -14.43 -7.53
C ALA A 72 -22.84 -12.95 -7.24
N TYR A 73 -23.51 -12.38 -6.24
CA TYR A 73 -23.42 -10.95 -5.93
C TYR A 73 -22.05 -10.63 -5.32
N PHE A 74 -21.64 -11.40 -4.32
CA PHE A 74 -20.30 -11.33 -3.75
C PHE A 74 -19.22 -11.62 -4.79
N GLY A 75 -19.38 -12.65 -5.63
CA GLY A 75 -18.39 -12.94 -6.67
C GLY A 75 -18.23 -11.83 -7.72
N ASN A 76 -19.31 -11.12 -8.05
CA ASN A 76 -19.25 -9.99 -8.97
C ASN A 76 -18.67 -8.73 -8.31
N ARG A 77 -19.05 -8.45 -7.05
CA ARG A 77 -18.48 -7.33 -6.28
C ARG A 77 -16.99 -7.56 -5.98
N SER A 78 -16.60 -8.79 -5.67
CA SER A 78 -15.19 -9.23 -5.60
C SER A 78 -14.44 -8.90 -6.89
N PHE A 79 -15.06 -9.12 -8.05
CA PHE A 79 -14.43 -8.77 -9.32
C PHE A 79 -14.29 -7.25 -9.50
N ALA A 80 -15.30 -6.47 -9.11
CA ALA A 80 -15.21 -5.02 -9.11
C ALA A 80 -14.11 -4.51 -8.18
N TYR A 81 -13.96 -5.11 -6.99
CA TYR A 81 -12.86 -4.83 -6.08
C TYR A 81 -11.50 -5.14 -6.68
N LEU A 82 -11.33 -6.27 -7.39
CA LEU A 82 -10.09 -6.58 -8.11
C LEU A 82 -9.73 -5.49 -9.14
N ARG A 83 -10.73 -4.99 -9.89
CA ARG A 83 -10.54 -3.91 -10.88
C ARG A 83 -10.19 -2.56 -10.23
N ARG A 84 -10.46 -2.40 -8.93
CA ARG A 84 -10.09 -1.23 -8.12
C ARG A 84 -8.90 -1.49 -7.21
N GLU A 85 -8.21 -2.61 -7.38
CA GLU A 85 -7.07 -3.03 -6.55
C GLU A 85 -7.39 -3.15 -5.04
N LEU A 86 -8.68 -3.30 -4.69
CA LEU A 86 -9.17 -3.52 -3.33
C LEU A 86 -9.09 -5.01 -2.98
N PHE A 87 -7.87 -5.55 -3.01
CA PHE A 87 -7.62 -7.00 -2.98
C PHE A 87 -8.08 -7.69 -1.70
N GLY A 88 -8.09 -7.00 -0.56
CA GLY A 88 -8.62 -7.52 0.70
C GLY A 88 -10.13 -7.71 0.66
N LEU A 89 -10.85 -6.70 0.19
CA LEU A 89 -12.31 -6.80 0.00
C LEU A 89 -12.66 -7.84 -1.05
N ALA A 90 -11.89 -7.91 -2.15
CA ALA A 90 -12.04 -8.94 -3.16
C ALA A 90 -11.87 -10.35 -2.60
N LEU A 91 -10.84 -10.56 -1.78
CA LEU A 91 -10.57 -11.83 -1.11
C LEU A 91 -11.73 -12.23 -0.18
N ASN A 92 -12.25 -11.28 0.60
CA ASN A 92 -13.33 -11.52 1.55
C ASN A 92 -14.66 -11.89 0.86
N ASP A 93 -15.06 -11.11 -0.15
CA ASP A 93 -16.26 -11.41 -0.93
C ASP A 93 -16.14 -12.75 -1.66
N ALA A 94 -14.95 -13.08 -2.17
CA ALA A 94 -14.72 -14.37 -2.80
C ALA A 94 -14.79 -15.54 -1.81
N ASN A 95 -14.33 -15.35 -0.56
CA ASN A 95 -14.51 -16.34 0.51
C ASN A 95 -16.00 -16.53 0.83
N THR A 96 -16.72 -15.42 1.05
CA THR A 96 -18.17 -15.45 1.36
C THR A 96 -18.94 -16.16 0.25
N ALA A 97 -18.63 -15.87 -1.03
CA ALA A 97 -19.26 -16.55 -2.16
C ALA A 97 -19.01 -18.07 -2.18
N ILE A 98 -17.83 -18.53 -1.75
CA ILE A 98 -17.49 -19.96 -1.65
C ILE A 98 -18.17 -20.62 -0.45
N GLU A 99 -18.30 -19.89 0.67
CA GLU A 99 -19.03 -20.36 1.85
C GLU A 99 -20.52 -20.54 1.56
N LEU A 100 -21.11 -19.64 0.78
CA LEU A 100 -22.50 -19.73 0.31
C LEU A 100 -22.70 -20.85 -0.72
N ASP A 101 -21.79 -20.99 -1.69
CA ASP A 101 -21.83 -22.06 -2.70
C ASP A 101 -20.42 -22.56 -3.07
N PRO A 102 -19.99 -23.70 -2.51
CA PRO A 102 -18.70 -24.32 -2.85
C PRO A 102 -18.57 -24.75 -4.32
N ALA A 103 -19.66 -24.87 -5.08
CA ALA A 103 -19.63 -25.17 -6.51
C ALA A 103 -19.47 -23.91 -7.38
N TYR A 104 -19.48 -22.71 -6.80
CA TYR A 104 -19.36 -21.46 -7.53
C TYR A 104 -17.92 -21.16 -7.97
N ILE A 105 -17.49 -21.81 -9.06
CA ILE A 105 -16.10 -21.79 -9.56
C ILE A 105 -15.55 -20.38 -9.82
N LYS A 106 -16.41 -19.42 -10.22
CA LYS A 106 -15.98 -18.03 -10.44
C LYS A 106 -15.36 -17.43 -9.17
N ALA A 107 -15.89 -17.75 -7.98
CA ALA A 107 -15.35 -17.22 -6.73
C ALA A 107 -13.95 -17.76 -6.43
N TYR A 108 -13.65 -19.04 -6.69
CA TYR A 108 -12.28 -19.57 -6.58
C TYR A 108 -11.31 -18.82 -7.48
N TYR A 109 -11.73 -18.52 -8.70
CA TYR A 109 -10.91 -17.74 -9.63
C TYR A 109 -10.69 -16.30 -9.14
N ARG A 110 -11.73 -15.61 -8.63
CA ARG A 110 -11.58 -14.27 -8.04
C ARG A 110 -10.67 -14.28 -6.81
N ARG A 111 -10.82 -15.30 -5.95
CA ARG A 111 -10.00 -15.51 -4.77
C ARG A 111 -8.53 -15.75 -5.13
N ALA A 112 -8.28 -16.56 -6.16
CA ALA A 112 -6.94 -16.82 -6.67
C ALA A 112 -6.29 -15.51 -7.16
N SER A 113 -7.01 -14.70 -7.95
CA SER A 113 -6.53 -13.39 -8.40
C SER A 113 -6.23 -12.45 -7.25
N ALA A 114 -7.10 -12.36 -6.24
CA ALA A 114 -6.87 -11.53 -5.06
C ALA A 114 -5.62 -12.02 -4.30
N LYS A 115 -5.50 -13.32 -4.04
CA LYS A 115 -4.32 -13.91 -3.38
C LYS A 115 -3.04 -13.68 -4.18
N MET A 116 -3.09 -13.72 -5.51
CA MET A 116 -1.92 -13.40 -6.34
C MET A 116 -1.47 -11.95 -6.15
N ALA A 117 -2.41 -11.00 -6.20
CA ALA A 117 -2.12 -9.59 -6.00
C ALA A 117 -1.55 -9.31 -4.60
N LEU A 118 -2.01 -10.06 -3.60
CA LEU A 118 -1.51 -10.02 -2.22
C LEU A 118 -0.19 -10.77 -1.99
N GLY A 119 0.44 -11.33 -3.03
CA GLY A 119 1.66 -12.14 -2.89
C GLY A 119 1.46 -13.51 -2.22
N LYS A 120 0.20 -13.92 -1.96
CA LYS A 120 -0.19 -15.20 -1.34
C LYS A 120 -0.16 -16.34 -2.36
N PHE A 121 0.95 -16.48 -3.09
CA PHE A 121 1.09 -17.33 -4.29
C PHE A 121 0.79 -18.82 -4.02
N LYS A 122 1.23 -19.37 -2.89
CA LYS A 122 0.96 -20.78 -2.54
C LYS A 122 -0.53 -21.07 -2.39
N PHE A 123 -1.28 -20.13 -1.81
CA PHE A 123 -2.72 -20.26 -1.63
C PHE A 123 -3.48 -19.98 -2.93
N ALA A 124 -3.00 -19.03 -3.74
CA ALA A 124 -3.55 -18.78 -5.07
C ALA A 124 -3.41 -20.02 -5.98
N LEU A 125 -2.28 -20.72 -5.92
CA LEU A 125 -2.02 -21.90 -6.72
C LEU A 125 -3.06 -23.00 -6.47
N LYS A 126 -3.45 -23.23 -5.20
CA LYS A 126 -4.49 -24.20 -4.82
C LYS A 126 -5.86 -23.84 -5.40
N ASP A 127 -6.21 -22.56 -5.39
CA ASP A 127 -7.47 -22.09 -5.97
C ASP A 127 -7.46 -22.22 -7.50
N TYR A 128 -6.37 -21.84 -8.18
CA TYR A 128 -6.24 -22.04 -9.63
C TYR A 128 -6.26 -23.52 -10.03
N GLU A 129 -5.62 -24.39 -9.25
CA GLU A 129 -5.67 -25.83 -9.47
C GLU A 129 -7.12 -26.33 -9.45
N SER A 130 -7.91 -25.85 -8.49
CA SER A 130 -9.34 -26.17 -8.39
C SER A 130 -10.09 -25.67 -9.62
N VAL A 131 -9.88 -24.42 -10.05
CA VAL A 131 -10.51 -23.88 -11.27
C VAL A 131 -10.16 -24.71 -12.50
N CYS A 132 -8.89 -25.06 -12.70
CA CYS A 132 -8.46 -25.87 -13.84
C CYS A 132 -9.05 -27.28 -13.85
N LYS A 133 -9.33 -27.85 -12.67
CA LYS A 133 -10.05 -29.14 -12.55
C LYS A 133 -11.50 -29.03 -13.02
N PHE A 134 -12.21 -27.98 -12.62
CA PHE A 134 -13.63 -27.79 -12.98
C PHE A 134 -13.82 -27.21 -14.39
N ARG A 135 -12.84 -26.47 -14.92
CA ARG A 135 -12.87 -25.85 -16.25
C ARG A 135 -11.61 -26.21 -17.04
N PRO A 136 -11.47 -27.47 -17.49
CA PRO A 136 -10.25 -27.93 -18.15
C PRO A 136 -9.99 -27.26 -19.50
N ASN A 137 -10.99 -26.65 -20.13
CA ASN A 137 -10.84 -25.97 -21.43
C ASN A 137 -10.66 -24.44 -21.30
N ASP A 138 -10.64 -23.90 -20.08
CA ASP A 138 -10.40 -22.48 -19.84
C ASP A 138 -8.92 -22.17 -20.01
N ILE A 139 -8.58 -21.60 -21.18
CA ILE A 139 -7.21 -21.27 -21.59
C ILE A 139 -6.60 -20.26 -20.62
N ASP A 140 -7.39 -19.29 -20.17
CA ASP A 140 -6.91 -18.24 -19.29
C ASP A 140 -6.62 -18.80 -17.89
N ALA A 141 -7.52 -19.61 -17.32
CA ALA A 141 -7.28 -20.28 -16.05
C ALA A 141 -6.02 -21.15 -16.07
N LYS A 142 -5.79 -21.90 -17.15
CA LYS A 142 -4.56 -22.69 -17.35
C LYS A 142 -3.31 -21.81 -17.40
N LYS A 143 -3.36 -20.70 -18.13
CA LYS A 143 -2.24 -19.74 -18.23
C LYS A 143 -1.90 -19.16 -16.87
N LYS A 144 -2.91 -18.75 -16.09
CA LYS A 144 -2.73 -18.20 -14.73
C LYS A 144 -2.23 -19.24 -13.73
N PHE A 145 -2.73 -20.48 -13.81
CA PHE A 145 -2.21 -21.60 -13.02
C PHE A 145 -0.71 -21.83 -13.28
N GLU A 146 -0.32 -21.92 -14.55
CA GLU A 146 1.08 -22.15 -14.92
C GLU A 146 2.01 -21.03 -14.46
N GLU A 147 1.56 -19.79 -14.61
CA GLU A 147 2.34 -18.64 -14.17
C GLU A 147 2.48 -18.59 -12.64
N CYS A 148 1.38 -18.80 -11.90
CA CYS A 148 1.41 -18.94 -10.45
C CYS A 148 2.35 -20.07 -10.02
N ARG A 149 2.33 -21.21 -10.73
CA ARG A 149 3.20 -22.35 -10.45
C ARG A 149 4.68 -22.02 -10.65
N LYS A 150 5.04 -21.27 -11.70
CA LYS A 150 6.41 -20.81 -11.91
C LYS A 150 6.87 -19.90 -10.77
N ILE A 151 6.03 -18.96 -10.35
CA ILE A 151 6.33 -18.04 -9.24
C ILE A 151 6.56 -18.83 -7.94
N VAL A 152 5.65 -19.75 -7.59
CA VAL A 152 5.80 -20.58 -6.39
C VAL A 152 7.08 -21.42 -6.44
N LYS A 153 7.41 -22.00 -7.60
CA LYS A 153 8.66 -22.75 -7.78
C LYS A 153 9.89 -21.85 -7.65
N ARG A 154 9.87 -20.66 -8.25
CA ARG A 154 10.95 -19.67 -8.16
C ARG A 154 11.18 -19.26 -6.70
N ILE A 155 10.12 -18.90 -5.97
CA ILE A 155 10.21 -18.52 -4.55
C ILE A 155 10.71 -19.69 -3.70
N ALA A 156 10.25 -20.92 -3.96
CA ALA A 156 10.73 -22.09 -3.24
C ALA A 156 12.22 -22.36 -3.49
N PHE A 157 12.68 -22.14 -4.73
CA PHE A 157 14.09 -22.26 -5.12
C PHE A 157 14.95 -21.16 -4.50
N GLU A 158 14.53 -19.90 -4.58
CA GLU A 158 15.19 -18.75 -3.92
C GLU A 158 15.31 -19.00 -2.42
N LYS A 159 14.25 -19.48 -1.77
CA LYS A 159 14.26 -19.80 -0.34
C LYS A 159 15.21 -20.96 -0.01
N ALA A 160 15.30 -21.98 -0.86
CA ALA A 160 16.24 -23.08 -0.66
C ALA A 160 17.69 -22.59 -0.73
N ILE A 161 18.02 -21.76 -1.73
CA ILE A 161 19.36 -21.14 -1.85
C ILE A 161 19.67 -20.25 -0.64
N ALA A 162 18.69 -19.45 -0.18
CA ALA A 162 18.87 -18.57 0.97
C ALA A 162 19.12 -19.34 2.28
N CYS A 163 18.64 -20.59 2.41
CA CYS A 163 18.94 -21.45 3.55
C CYS A 163 20.33 -22.13 3.44
N ASP A 164 20.86 -22.31 2.23
CA ASP A 164 22.15 -22.98 1.98
C ASP A 164 23.35 -22.00 2.02
N HIS A 165 23.10 -20.69 1.97
CA HIS A 165 24.11 -19.65 2.16
C HIS A 165 24.06 -19.07 3.58
N ASP A 166 24.78 -19.72 4.50
CA ASP A 166 25.19 -19.14 5.79
C ASP A 166 25.85 -17.76 5.59
N ASP A 167 25.32 -16.75 6.28
CA ASP A 167 25.93 -15.52 6.83
C ASP A 167 26.82 -14.59 5.98
N LYS A 168 27.09 -14.85 4.69
CA LYS A 168 27.76 -13.87 3.82
C LYS A 168 26.77 -12.81 3.36
N LYS A 169 26.70 -11.71 4.10
CA LYS A 169 25.87 -10.55 3.75
C LYS A 169 26.31 -10.04 2.38
N LEU A 170 25.35 -9.74 1.50
CA LEU A 170 25.63 -9.29 0.13
C LEU A 170 26.58 -8.09 0.12
N ILE A 171 26.48 -7.25 1.13
CA ILE A 171 27.36 -6.11 1.39
C ILE A 171 28.86 -6.46 1.35
N ASP A 172 29.26 -7.61 1.91
CA ASP A 172 30.66 -8.03 2.00
C ASP A 172 31.23 -8.44 0.63
N SER A 173 30.35 -8.68 -0.35
CA SER A 173 30.72 -9.03 -1.73
C SER A 173 30.76 -7.83 -2.68
N ILE A 174 30.36 -6.63 -2.23
CA ILE A 174 30.27 -5.44 -3.08
C ILE A 174 31.51 -4.59 -2.87
N ASN A 175 32.33 -4.48 -3.92
CA ASN A 175 33.47 -3.57 -3.96
C ASN A 175 33.28 -2.53 -5.08
N PRO A 176 32.93 -1.27 -4.76
CA PRO A 176 32.73 -0.23 -5.78
C PRO A 176 33.97 0.04 -6.64
N ASP A 177 35.18 -0.23 -6.13
CA ASP A 177 36.42 0.08 -6.84
C ASP A 177 36.73 -0.89 -7.99
N GLU A 178 36.06 -2.04 -8.06
CA GLU A 178 36.14 -2.97 -9.19
C GLU A 178 35.43 -2.42 -10.45
N PHE A 179 34.56 -1.42 -10.30
CA PHE A 179 33.83 -0.81 -11.40
C PHE A 179 34.61 0.39 -11.95
N ALA A 180 35.47 0.14 -12.94
CA ALA A 180 36.19 1.20 -13.66
C ALA A 180 35.19 2.15 -14.34
N VAL A 181 35.41 3.46 -14.18
CA VAL A 181 34.57 4.49 -14.80
C VAL A 181 35.10 4.80 -16.18
N GLU A 182 34.27 4.69 -17.21
CA GLU A 182 34.69 4.91 -18.58
C GLU A 182 35.08 6.39 -18.83
N GLU A 183 36.07 6.64 -19.68
CA GLU A 183 36.54 8.01 -20.02
C GLU A 183 35.44 8.86 -20.67
N ASN A 184 34.53 8.21 -21.39
CA ASN A 184 33.39 8.87 -22.02
C ASN A 184 32.21 9.11 -21.07
N TYR A 185 32.26 8.63 -19.81
CA TYR A 185 31.21 8.92 -18.83
C TYR A 185 31.22 10.42 -18.48
N LYS A 186 30.14 11.12 -18.87
CA LYS A 186 29.93 12.55 -18.66
C LYS A 186 28.97 12.89 -17.51
N GLY A 187 28.50 11.88 -16.78
CA GLY A 187 27.63 12.11 -15.63
C GLY A 187 28.41 12.48 -14.36
N PRO A 188 27.69 12.68 -13.24
CA PRO A 188 28.26 13.10 -11.97
C PRO A 188 29.28 12.10 -11.42
N ARG A 189 30.38 12.60 -10.87
CA ARG A 189 31.46 11.77 -10.30
C ARG A 189 31.57 11.96 -8.79
N LEU A 190 31.64 10.85 -8.06
CA LEU A 190 31.80 10.84 -6.60
C LEU A 190 33.19 10.31 -6.23
N ASP A 191 34.16 11.22 -6.21
CA ASP A 191 35.57 10.94 -5.91
C ASP A 191 35.89 11.09 -4.41
N GLY A 192 34.99 11.69 -3.63
CA GLY A 192 35.09 11.85 -2.17
C GLY A 192 33.71 11.73 -1.49
N ASP A 193 33.47 12.58 -0.50
CA ASP A 193 32.16 12.69 0.16
C ASP A 193 31.12 13.32 -0.75
N ILE A 194 29.84 13.06 -0.47
CA ILE A 194 28.73 13.70 -1.18
C ILE A 194 28.73 15.20 -0.84
N THR A 195 28.58 16.04 -1.88
CA THR A 195 28.49 17.49 -1.74
C THR A 195 27.16 18.02 -2.29
N PRO A 196 26.74 19.25 -1.91
CA PRO A 196 25.57 19.89 -2.51
C PRO A 196 25.69 20.04 -4.03
N GLU A 197 26.88 20.29 -4.55
CA GLU A 197 27.17 20.39 -5.99
C GLU A 197 26.96 19.05 -6.68
N PHE A 198 27.49 17.96 -6.12
CA PHE A 198 27.27 16.61 -6.65
C PHE A 198 25.77 16.27 -6.70
N MET A 199 25.00 16.61 -5.65
CA MET A 199 23.56 16.37 -5.64
C MET A 199 22.81 17.17 -6.71
N LYS A 200 23.20 18.43 -6.96
CA LYS A 200 22.66 19.24 -8.06
C LYS A 200 23.00 18.61 -9.41
N ASP A 201 24.24 18.19 -9.61
CA ASP A 201 24.69 17.53 -10.84
C ASP A 201 23.93 16.22 -11.08
N CYS A 202 23.66 15.44 -10.02
CA CYS A 202 22.80 14.24 -10.09
C CYS A 202 21.39 14.57 -10.54
N ILE A 203 20.74 15.56 -9.94
CA ILE A 203 19.38 15.96 -10.34
C ILE A 203 19.35 16.39 -11.82
N GLU A 204 20.33 17.20 -12.24
CA GLU A 204 20.41 17.65 -13.64
C GLU A 204 20.72 16.51 -14.62
N ALA A 205 21.53 15.54 -14.23
CA ALA A 205 21.78 14.34 -15.01
C ALA A 205 20.51 13.48 -15.14
N PHE A 206 19.80 13.25 -14.04
CA PHE A 206 18.54 12.50 -14.02
C PHE A 206 17.43 13.19 -14.81
N LYS A 207 17.30 14.53 -14.74
CA LYS A 207 16.36 15.30 -15.57
C LYS A 207 16.61 15.09 -17.07
N LYS A 208 17.86 14.81 -17.46
CA LYS A 208 18.31 14.51 -18.85
C LYS A 208 18.34 13.00 -19.15
N GLU A 209 17.67 12.18 -18.33
CA GLU A 209 17.60 10.72 -18.49
C GLU A 209 18.98 10.02 -18.48
N GLN A 210 19.99 10.66 -17.87
CA GLN A 210 21.31 10.06 -17.67
C GLN A 210 21.32 9.25 -16.38
N LYS A 211 22.03 8.11 -16.41
CA LYS A 211 22.18 7.24 -15.24
C LYS A 211 23.43 7.59 -14.43
N LEU A 212 23.34 7.52 -13.10
CA LEU A 212 24.51 7.58 -12.22
C LEU A 212 25.38 6.33 -12.43
N HIS A 213 26.69 6.50 -12.60
CA HIS A 213 27.59 5.36 -12.82
C HIS A 213 27.52 4.36 -11.66
N ILE A 214 27.58 3.07 -11.99
CA ILE A 214 27.36 1.97 -11.03
C ILE A 214 28.32 1.99 -9.83
N LYS A 215 29.56 2.43 -10.03
CA LYS A 215 30.54 2.69 -8.95
C LYS A 215 29.97 3.64 -7.90
N TYR A 216 29.45 4.78 -8.32
CA TYR A 216 28.96 5.81 -7.41
C TYR A 216 27.61 5.43 -6.81
N ALA A 217 26.76 4.75 -7.56
CA ALA A 217 25.54 4.15 -7.04
C ALA A 217 25.84 3.20 -5.87
N TYR A 218 26.78 2.26 -6.02
CA TYR A 218 27.17 1.38 -4.90
C TYR A 218 27.82 2.13 -3.73
N LYS A 219 28.65 3.16 -3.98
CA LYS A 219 29.18 4.01 -2.90
C LYS A 219 28.06 4.64 -2.06
N ILE A 220 27.02 5.19 -2.70
CA ILE A 220 25.85 5.75 -2.02
C ILE A 220 25.12 4.67 -1.21
N LEU A 221 24.82 3.52 -1.82
CA LEU A 221 24.08 2.45 -1.15
C LEU A 221 24.82 1.91 0.07
N LEU A 222 26.13 1.67 -0.04
CA LEU A 222 26.96 1.20 1.06
C LEU A 222 27.02 2.23 2.20
N GLY A 223 27.21 3.51 1.87
CA GLY A 223 27.22 4.58 2.86
C GLY A 223 25.91 4.65 3.63
N VAL A 224 24.76 4.69 2.92
CA VAL A 224 23.45 4.76 3.59
C VAL A 224 23.17 3.51 4.39
N TYR A 225 23.52 2.32 3.89
CA TYR A 225 23.33 1.08 4.63
C TYR A 225 23.99 1.12 6.00
N GLN A 226 25.26 1.55 6.08
CA GLN A 226 25.96 1.66 7.36
C GLN A 226 25.29 2.66 8.30
N PHE A 227 24.82 3.79 7.76
CA PHE A 227 24.11 4.79 8.54
C PHE A 227 22.77 4.26 9.09
N LEU A 228 21.92 3.70 8.23
CA LEU A 228 20.58 3.22 8.64
C LEU A 228 20.65 2.02 9.57
N LYS A 229 21.63 1.14 9.40
CA LYS A 229 21.85 -0.02 10.28
C LYS A 229 22.12 0.38 11.73
N ALA A 230 22.69 1.57 11.96
CA ALA A 230 22.95 2.10 13.30
C ALA A 230 21.73 2.78 13.93
N GLN A 231 20.65 3.03 13.18
CA GLN A 231 19.44 3.69 13.70
C GLN A 231 18.48 2.70 14.36
N ASP A 232 17.69 3.20 15.30
CA ASP A 232 16.56 2.46 15.86
C ASP A 232 15.37 2.42 14.88
N SER A 233 14.40 1.55 15.15
CA SER A 233 13.20 1.45 14.32
C SER A 233 12.27 2.65 14.46
N LEU A 234 12.43 3.42 15.55
CA LEU A 234 11.78 4.69 15.80
C LEU A 234 12.86 5.77 15.94
N VAL A 235 12.75 6.85 15.17
CA VAL A 235 13.68 7.98 15.22
C VAL A 235 13.00 9.20 15.82
N HIS A 236 13.58 9.75 16.90
CA HIS A 236 13.16 11.02 17.45
C HIS A 236 13.78 12.19 16.68
N ILE A 237 12.95 13.14 16.28
CA ILE A 237 13.35 14.36 15.57
C ILE A 237 13.08 15.55 16.48
N THR A 238 14.08 16.41 16.68
CA THR A 238 13.91 17.69 17.38
C THR A 238 14.00 18.83 16.37
N VAL A 239 12.92 19.60 16.26
CA VAL A 239 12.82 20.82 15.45
C VAL A 239 12.91 22.00 16.42
N PRO A 240 13.99 22.80 16.37
CA PRO A 240 14.14 23.96 17.24
C PRO A 240 13.05 25.02 17.02
N ASP A 241 12.82 25.85 18.03
CA ASP A 241 11.89 26.97 17.96
C ASP A 241 12.11 27.81 16.69
N LYS A 242 10.99 28.21 16.05
CA LYS A 242 10.95 29.02 14.82
C LYS A 242 11.56 28.35 13.58
N LYS A 243 12.30 27.24 13.71
CA LYS A 243 12.85 26.48 12.57
C LYS A 243 11.75 25.66 11.91
N LYS A 244 11.85 25.56 10.59
CA LYS A 244 10.90 24.86 9.71
C LYS A 244 11.24 23.38 9.64
N PHE A 245 10.22 22.53 9.50
CA PHE A 245 10.39 21.13 9.11
C PHE A 245 9.29 20.73 8.11
N THR A 246 9.66 19.96 7.09
CA THR A 246 8.72 19.50 6.04
C THR A 246 8.50 17.99 6.10
N ILE A 247 7.25 17.55 5.92
CA ILE A 247 6.86 16.14 5.82
C ILE A 247 6.19 15.92 4.47
N CYS A 248 6.77 15.04 3.65
CA CYS A 248 6.22 14.56 2.39
C CYS A 248 5.69 13.14 2.57
N GLY A 249 4.64 12.79 1.82
CA GLY A 249 4.15 11.42 1.69
C GLY A 249 4.80 10.70 0.52
N ASP A 250 4.03 9.80 -0.06
CA ASP A 250 4.42 8.92 -1.17
C ASP A 250 4.88 9.73 -2.39
N ILE A 251 5.91 9.24 -3.08
CA ILE A 251 6.47 9.82 -4.30
C ILE A 251 6.37 8.85 -5.47
N HIS A 252 6.46 7.53 -5.22
CA HIS A 252 6.24 6.48 -6.21
C HIS A 252 6.94 6.69 -7.56
N GLY A 253 8.25 6.95 -7.52
CA GLY A 253 9.05 7.10 -8.74
C GLY A 253 8.65 8.27 -9.65
N GLN A 254 7.90 9.25 -9.15
CA GLN A 254 7.62 10.50 -9.86
C GLN A 254 8.76 11.52 -9.65
N PHE A 255 9.91 11.25 -10.27
CA PHE A 255 11.14 12.04 -10.08
C PHE A 255 10.98 13.54 -10.42
N TYR A 256 10.22 13.86 -11.46
CA TYR A 256 10.02 15.24 -11.88
C TYR A 256 9.14 16.02 -10.89
N ASP A 257 8.16 15.36 -10.26
CA ASP A 257 7.38 15.95 -9.18
C ASP A 257 8.18 16.09 -7.89
N LEU A 258 9.10 15.16 -7.59
CA LEU A 258 10.08 15.33 -6.51
C LEU A 258 10.93 16.59 -6.74
N CYS A 259 11.38 16.83 -7.97
CA CYS A 259 12.10 18.07 -8.32
C CYS A 259 11.21 19.30 -8.12
N ASN A 260 9.94 19.24 -8.51
CA ASN A 260 8.98 20.32 -8.30
C ASN A 260 8.76 20.62 -6.81
N ILE A 261 8.71 19.61 -5.93
CA ILE A 261 8.68 19.82 -4.47
C ILE A 261 9.90 20.65 -4.03
N PHE A 262 11.10 20.33 -4.53
CA PHE A 262 12.31 21.08 -4.19
C PHE A 262 12.34 22.49 -4.79
N GLU A 263 11.73 22.70 -5.95
CA GLU A 263 11.57 24.03 -6.56
C GLU A 263 10.60 24.91 -5.75
N ILE A 264 9.48 24.34 -5.28
CA ILE A 264 8.47 25.04 -4.47
C ILE A 264 8.96 25.29 -3.05
N ASN A 265 9.61 24.31 -2.42
CA ASN A 265 9.84 24.28 -0.98
C ASN A 265 11.33 24.35 -0.58
N GLY A 266 12.23 24.45 -1.57
CA GLY A 266 13.68 24.49 -1.41
C GLY A 266 14.31 23.11 -1.31
N LEU A 267 15.57 23.00 -1.73
CA LEU A 267 16.34 21.75 -1.60
C LEU A 267 16.53 21.36 -0.12
N PRO A 268 16.71 20.05 0.18
CA PRO A 268 17.12 19.60 1.50
C PRO A 268 18.43 20.27 1.94
N SER A 269 18.47 20.73 3.19
CA SER A 269 19.66 21.28 3.84
C SER A 269 19.48 21.25 5.36
N GLU A 270 20.50 21.64 6.11
CA GLU A 270 20.39 21.79 7.58
C GLU A 270 19.30 22.79 7.99
N GLU A 271 19.08 23.83 7.18
CA GLU A 271 18.07 24.87 7.41
C GLU A 271 16.70 24.55 6.81
N ASN A 272 16.61 23.49 5.99
CA ASN A 272 15.38 23.05 5.34
C ASN A 272 15.26 21.51 5.40
N PRO A 273 15.00 20.96 6.61
CA PRO A 273 14.91 19.52 6.81
C PRO A 273 13.61 18.92 6.27
N TYR A 274 13.68 17.66 5.85
CA TYR A 274 12.57 16.89 5.30
C TYR A 274 12.45 15.51 5.96
N LEU A 275 11.21 15.04 6.12
CA LEU A 275 10.86 13.63 6.24
C LEU A 275 10.09 13.20 4.99
N PHE A 276 10.57 12.14 4.32
CA PHE A 276 9.79 11.44 3.30
C PHE A 276 9.20 10.17 3.92
N ASN A 277 7.88 10.07 3.94
CA ASN A 277 7.13 9.12 4.75
C ASN A 277 6.82 7.80 4.02
N GLY A 278 7.85 7.17 3.44
CA GLY A 278 7.75 5.90 2.71
C GLY A 278 7.25 6.03 1.27
N ASP A 279 7.25 4.90 0.56
CA ASP A 279 6.75 4.73 -0.80
C ASP A 279 7.42 5.69 -1.80
N PHE A 280 8.75 5.57 -1.85
CA PHE A 280 9.59 6.34 -2.76
C PHE A 280 9.57 5.76 -4.17
N VAL A 281 9.41 4.44 -4.26
CA VAL A 281 9.59 3.63 -5.47
C VAL A 281 8.29 2.95 -5.89
N ASP A 282 8.40 2.16 -6.97
CA ASP A 282 7.31 1.45 -7.64
C ASP A 282 6.29 2.39 -8.30
N ARG A 283 5.49 1.83 -9.22
CA ARG A 283 4.43 2.51 -9.98
C ARG A 283 4.96 3.51 -11.00
N GLY A 284 5.60 4.59 -10.58
CA GLY A 284 6.30 5.50 -11.48
C GLY A 284 7.58 4.87 -12.05
N SER A 285 7.93 5.29 -13.27
CA SER A 285 9.02 4.69 -14.04
C SER A 285 10.37 5.42 -13.89
N PHE A 286 10.49 6.27 -12.87
CA PHE A 286 11.72 6.97 -12.48
C PHE A 286 12.06 6.73 -11.00
N SER A 287 11.78 5.51 -10.51
CA SER A 287 12.00 5.12 -9.12
C SER A 287 13.48 5.13 -8.75
N VAL A 288 14.36 4.76 -9.70
CA VAL A 288 15.81 4.77 -9.52
C VAL A 288 16.32 6.20 -9.28
N GLU A 289 15.85 7.17 -10.05
CA GLU A 289 16.24 8.58 -9.91
C GLU A 289 15.74 9.16 -8.60
N VAL A 290 14.49 8.86 -8.21
CA VAL A 290 13.93 9.25 -6.90
C VAL A 290 14.79 8.70 -5.77
N ILE A 291 15.02 7.38 -5.72
CA ILE A 291 15.68 6.77 -4.57
C ILE A 291 17.13 7.22 -4.46
N PHE A 292 17.88 7.34 -5.56
CA PHE A 292 19.27 7.84 -5.48
C PHE A 292 19.35 9.31 -5.08
N THR A 293 18.35 10.12 -5.45
CA THR A 293 18.28 11.52 -5.00
C THR A 293 18.05 11.59 -3.49
N LEU A 294 17.11 10.82 -2.95
CA LEU A 294 16.82 10.79 -1.51
C LEU A 294 17.98 10.19 -0.72
N LEU A 295 18.57 9.07 -1.16
CA LEU A 295 19.71 8.45 -0.51
C LEU A 295 20.96 9.34 -0.53
N GLY A 296 21.19 10.07 -1.62
CA GLY A 296 22.27 11.05 -1.72
C GLY A 296 22.10 12.19 -0.70
N TYR A 297 20.90 12.78 -0.60
CA TYR A 297 20.63 13.78 0.44
C TYR A 297 20.65 13.20 1.85
N LYS A 298 20.34 11.91 2.03
CA LYS A 298 20.43 11.24 3.32
C LYS A 298 21.87 11.18 3.81
N LEU A 299 22.82 10.93 2.91
CA LEU A 299 24.24 10.96 3.23
C LEU A 299 24.79 12.38 3.40
N LEU A 300 24.30 13.33 2.60
CA LEU A 300 24.72 14.72 2.70
C LEU A 300 24.22 15.39 3.99
N TYR A 301 22.98 15.11 4.38
CA TYR A 301 22.34 15.70 5.56
C TYR A 301 21.69 14.62 6.45
N PRO A 302 22.48 13.75 7.10
CA PRO A 302 21.99 12.59 7.82
C PRO A 302 21.02 12.88 8.97
N ASN A 303 21.11 14.07 9.54
CA ASN A 303 20.25 14.55 10.64
C ASN A 303 19.22 15.59 10.18
N HIS A 304 19.01 15.77 8.88
CA HIS A 304 18.04 16.74 8.33
C HIS A 304 17.24 16.19 7.15
N LEU A 305 17.67 15.09 6.52
CA LEU A 305 16.83 14.28 5.66
C LEU A 305 16.50 12.94 6.34
N TYR A 306 15.21 12.70 6.52
CA TYR A 306 14.66 11.52 7.17
C TYR A 306 13.81 10.72 6.18
N MET A 307 13.80 9.40 6.34
CA MET A 307 13.14 8.47 5.44
C MET A 307 12.46 7.40 6.28
N ALA A 308 11.14 7.33 6.25
CA ALA A 308 10.38 6.21 6.82
C ALA A 308 10.25 5.10 5.79
N ARG A 309 10.14 3.85 6.24
CA ARG A 309 9.81 2.73 5.38
C ARG A 309 8.32 2.77 5.02
N GLY A 310 7.99 2.63 3.74
CA GLY A 310 6.64 2.34 3.26
C GLY A 310 6.45 0.88 2.92
N ASN A 311 5.23 0.48 2.52
CA ASN A 311 4.98 -0.89 2.12
C ASN A 311 5.65 -1.23 0.77
N HIS A 312 5.89 -0.23 -0.09
CA HIS A 312 6.61 -0.41 -1.34
C HIS A 312 8.13 -0.54 -1.16
N GLU A 313 8.69 -0.26 0.01
CA GLU A 313 10.07 -0.66 0.33
C GLU A 313 10.13 -2.12 0.84
N SER A 314 9.54 -3.04 0.05
CA SER A 314 9.49 -4.49 0.32
C SER A 314 9.65 -5.33 -0.95
N ASP A 315 10.22 -6.52 -0.79
CA ASP A 315 10.58 -7.43 -1.91
C ASP A 315 9.38 -7.80 -2.78
N THR A 316 8.25 -8.12 -2.12
CA THR A 316 7.05 -8.54 -2.84
C THR A 316 6.46 -7.40 -3.66
N MET A 317 6.48 -6.17 -3.12
CA MET A 317 5.98 -5.01 -3.86
C MET A 317 6.91 -4.69 -5.03
N ASN A 318 8.23 -4.63 -4.81
CA ASN A 318 9.19 -4.27 -5.86
C ASN A 318 9.21 -5.24 -7.04
N LYS A 319 9.06 -6.55 -6.77
CA LYS A 319 8.92 -7.60 -7.79
C LYS A 319 7.67 -7.42 -8.67
N MET A 320 6.62 -6.84 -8.10
CA MET A 320 5.32 -6.70 -8.76
C MET A 320 5.18 -5.35 -9.44
N TYR A 321 5.55 -4.28 -8.76
CA TYR A 321 5.18 -2.91 -9.09
C TYR A 321 6.27 -2.07 -9.76
N GLY A 322 7.41 -2.68 -10.08
CA GLY A 322 8.31 -2.22 -11.12
C GLY A 322 9.71 -1.85 -10.67
N PHE A 323 9.95 -1.55 -9.39
CA PHE A 323 11.27 -1.13 -8.92
C PHE A 323 12.34 -2.19 -9.16
N GLU A 324 12.05 -3.47 -8.89
CA GLU A 324 13.00 -4.57 -9.14
C GLU A 324 13.35 -4.65 -10.64
N GLY A 325 12.34 -4.52 -11.51
CA GLY A 325 12.52 -4.50 -12.96
C GLY A 325 13.34 -3.29 -13.41
N GLU A 326 13.08 -2.11 -12.85
CA GLU A 326 13.76 -0.86 -13.18
C GLU A 326 15.23 -0.91 -12.78
N VAL A 327 15.54 -1.36 -11.56
CA VAL A 327 16.92 -1.53 -11.09
C VAL A 327 17.67 -2.56 -11.94
N LYS A 328 17.04 -3.68 -12.32
CA LYS A 328 17.67 -4.67 -13.20
C LYS A 328 17.93 -4.13 -14.59
N ALA A 329 17.03 -3.32 -15.13
CA ALA A 329 17.18 -2.70 -16.45
C ALA A 329 18.27 -1.61 -16.45
N LYS A 330 18.29 -0.75 -15.42
CA LYS A 330 19.26 0.36 -15.32
C LYS A 330 20.61 -0.12 -14.80
N TYR A 331 20.67 -1.13 -13.93
CA TYR A 331 21.89 -1.64 -13.31
C TYR A 331 22.02 -3.16 -13.46
N ASN A 332 21.81 -3.93 -12.40
CA ASN A 332 21.93 -5.37 -12.40
C ASN A 332 21.15 -6.01 -11.24
N VAL A 333 21.02 -7.34 -11.29
CA VAL A 333 20.31 -8.14 -10.28
C VAL A 333 20.90 -7.94 -8.88
N LYS A 334 22.23 -7.92 -8.77
CA LYS A 334 22.94 -7.74 -7.49
C LYS A 334 22.56 -6.43 -6.80
N MET A 335 22.40 -5.33 -7.55
CA MET A 335 21.96 -4.06 -6.99
C MET A 335 20.51 -4.12 -6.50
N SER A 336 19.63 -4.82 -7.23
CA SER A 336 18.24 -5.02 -6.83
C SER A 336 18.11 -5.82 -5.52
N GLU A 337 18.92 -6.86 -5.36
CA GLU A 337 19.01 -7.63 -4.12
C GLU A 337 19.53 -6.75 -2.97
N PHE A 338 20.53 -5.91 -3.24
CA PHE A 338 21.08 -5.03 -2.21
C PHE A 338 20.11 -3.92 -1.79
N PHE A 339 19.30 -3.37 -2.69
CA PHE A 339 18.20 -2.47 -2.32
C PHE A 339 17.21 -3.15 -1.35
N THR A 340 16.92 -4.44 -1.56
CA THR A 340 16.04 -5.19 -0.65
C THR A 340 16.64 -5.28 0.77
N GLU A 341 17.95 -5.52 0.88
CA GLU A 341 18.64 -5.49 2.17
C GLU A 341 18.67 -4.09 2.79
N LEU A 342 18.90 -3.05 1.98
CA LEU A 342 18.91 -1.64 2.41
C LEU A 342 17.53 -1.20 2.94
N PHE A 343 16.46 -1.51 2.22
CA PHE A 343 15.09 -1.18 2.62
C PHE A 343 14.68 -1.83 3.95
N ASN A 344 15.23 -3.00 4.28
CA ASN A 344 15.05 -3.60 5.59
C ASN A 344 15.70 -2.80 6.74
N GLN A 345 16.62 -1.87 6.44
CA GLN A 345 17.24 -1.00 7.44
C GLN A 345 16.47 0.30 7.69
N LEU A 346 15.51 0.68 6.83
CA LEU A 346 14.77 1.94 6.96
C LEU A 346 13.94 1.97 8.26
N PRO A 347 14.01 3.04 9.07
CA PRO A 347 13.16 3.22 10.24
C PRO A 347 11.68 3.15 9.89
N LEU A 348 10.87 2.62 10.81
CA LEU A 348 9.43 2.44 10.62
C LEU A 348 8.64 3.69 11.07
N VAL A 349 9.16 4.41 12.06
CA VAL A 349 8.45 5.50 12.74
C VAL A 349 9.39 6.68 12.95
N HIS A 350 8.85 7.88 12.82
CA HIS A 350 9.50 9.11 13.28
C HIS A 350 8.60 9.83 14.26
N VAL A 351 9.17 10.38 15.34
CA VAL A 351 8.42 11.19 16.31
C VAL A 351 9.04 12.57 16.41
N ILE A 352 8.31 13.58 15.92
CA ILE A 352 8.78 14.96 15.86
C ILE A 352 8.37 15.71 17.13
N ASN A 353 9.33 16.36 17.79
CA ASN A 353 9.18 17.10 19.04
C ASN A 353 8.44 16.32 20.13
N ARG A 354 8.53 14.98 20.12
CA ARG A 354 7.79 14.06 21.02
C ARG A 354 6.27 14.24 20.98
N LYS A 355 5.74 14.82 19.90
CA LYS A 355 4.33 15.23 19.80
C LYS A 355 3.66 14.79 18.51
N ILE A 356 4.38 14.70 17.41
CA ILE A 356 3.82 14.27 16.12
C ILE A 356 4.35 12.88 15.82
N PHE A 357 3.47 11.90 15.67
CA PHE A 357 3.82 10.55 15.28
C PHE A 357 3.70 10.40 13.76
N CYS A 358 4.77 9.96 13.11
CA CYS A 358 4.81 9.78 11.67
C CYS A 358 5.13 8.32 11.31
N CYS A 359 4.24 7.69 10.54
CA CYS A 359 4.45 6.38 9.93
C CYS A 359 3.80 6.36 8.55
N HIS A 360 4.20 5.45 7.67
CA HIS A 360 3.62 5.38 6.33
C HIS A 360 2.15 4.92 6.34
N GLY A 361 1.91 3.73 6.88
CA GLY A 361 0.62 3.07 7.04
C GLY A 361 -0.19 3.71 8.16
N GLY A 362 -0.29 3.05 9.31
CA GLY A 362 -1.03 3.62 10.43
C GLY A 362 -0.96 2.78 11.69
N LEU A 363 -2.07 2.77 12.44
CA LEU A 363 -2.14 2.05 13.70
C LEU A 363 -2.49 0.57 13.49
N PHE A 364 -2.51 -0.15 14.61
CA PHE A 364 -2.75 -1.58 14.71
C PHE A 364 -3.73 -1.84 15.88
N PRO A 365 -4.32 -3.04 16.00
CA PRO A 365 -5.41 -3.29 16.95
C PRO A 365 -5.07 -3.10 18.43
N ASP A 366 -3.82 -3.36 18.84
CA ASP A 366 -3.41 -3.22 20.24
C ASP A 366 -3.03 -1.77 20.59
N THR A 367 -3.91 -1.06 21.28
CA THR A 367 -3.69 0.33 21.72
C THR A 367 -2.72 0.47 22.89
N ASN A 368 -2.28 -0.63 23.51
CA ASN A 368 -1.34 -0.56 24.64
C ASN A 368 0.11 -0.38 24.20
N VAL A 369 0.38 -0.48 22.90
CA VAL A 369 1.74 -0.38 22.37
C VAL A 369 2.31 1.01 22.61
N THR A 370 3.48 1.07 23.23
CA THR A 370 4.19 2.32 23.51
C THR A 370 5.26 2.63 22.46
N LEU A 371 5.70 3.89 22.39
CA LEU A 371 6.81 4.30 21.53
C LEU A 371 8.09 3.47 21.80
N GLU A 372 8.38 3.13 23.06
CA GLU A 372 9.55 2.31 23.42
C GLU A 372 9.45 0.87 22.89
N GLN A 373 8.23 0.32 22.81
CA GLN A 373 8.00 -0.99 22.21
C GLN A 373 8.17 -0.92 20.69
N LEU A 374 7.68 0.14 20.05
CA LEU A 374 7.88 0.38 18.61
C LEU A 374 9.35 0.54 18.24
N ALA A 375 10.13 1.25 19.06
CA ALA A 375 11.57 1.42 18.87
C ALA A 375 12.34 0.08 18.83
N LYS A 376 11.84 -0.93 19.55
CA LYS A 376 12.45 -2.27 19.68
C LYS A 376 11.99 -3.28 18.63
N ILE A 377 11.10 -2.91 17.71
CA ILE A 377 10.69 -3.80 16.62
C ILE A 377 11.92 -4.19 15.81
N ASN A 378 12.16 -5.50 15.65
CA ASN A 378 13.17 -5.98 14.71
C ASN A 378 12.69 -5.76 13.27
N ARG A 379 13.06 -4.60 12.71
CA ARG A 379 12.67 -4.18 11.37
C ARG A 379 13.49 -4.81 10.24
N VAL A 380 14.63 -5.43 10.56
CA VAL A 380 15.60 -5.96 9.58
C VAL A 380 15.11 -7.28 8.99
N ARG A 381 14.01 -7.19 8.26
CA ARG A 381 13.25 -8.31 7.66
C ARG A 381 12.21 -7.76 6.69
N GLN A 382 11.66 -8.65 5.87
CA GLN A 382 10.42 -8.35 5.15
C GLN A 382 9.25 -8.16 6.13
N PRO A 383 8.28 -7.28 5.81
CA PRO A 383 7.11 -7.06 6.65
C PRO A 383 6.38 -8.38 6.95
N PRO A 384 6.00 -8.65 8.22
CA PRO A 384 5.16 -9.78 8.58
C PRO A 384 3.72 -9.64 8.03
N GLU A 385 2.97 -10.73 8.05
CA GLU A 385 1.54 -10.73 7.66
C GLU A 385 0.65 -9.98 8.67
N ASP A 386 1.09 -9.85 9.93
CA ASP A 386 0.37 -9.22 11.04
C ASP A 386 1.29 -8.49 12.04
N GLY A 387 0.68 -7.92 13.08
CA GLY A 387 1.39 -7.23 14.16
C GLY A 387 1.78 -5.77 13.85
N PRO A 388 2.47 -5.10 14.79
CA PRO A 388 2.71 -3.67 14.71
C PRO A 388 3.48 -3.22 13.46
N MET A 389 4.51 -3.97 13.04
CA MET A 389 5.25 -3.66 11.80
C MET A 389 4.35 -3.73 10.56
N CYS A 390 3.40 -4.66 10.51
CA CYS A 390 2.43 -4.73 9.42
C CYS A 390 1.52 -3.50 9.44
N GLY A 391 0.94 -3.15 10.61
CA GLY A 391 0.03 -2.01 10.72
C GLY A 391 0.68 -0.67 10.38
N LEU A 392 1.92 -0.45 10.84
CA LEU A 392 2.71 0.74 10.54
C LEU A 392 2.98 0.96 9.04
N LEU A 393 2.86 -0.08 8.22
CA LEU A 393 3.10 -0.03 6.78
C LEU A 393 1.83 -0.16 5.95
N TRP A 394 0.74 -0.76 6.47
CA TRP A 394 -0.41 -1.18 5.64
C TRP A 394 -1.79 -0.74 6.13
N SER A 395 -1.93 -0.29 7.37
CA SER A 395 -3.25 0.05 7.89
C SER A 395 -3.78 1.36 7.30
N ASP A 396 -5.11 1.54 7.30
CA ASP A 396 -5.81 2.78 6.90
C ASP A 396 -6.80 3.27 7.97
N PRO A 397 -7.03 4.59 8.12
CA PRO A 397 -8.07 5.08 9.02
C PRO A 397 -9.49 4.72 8.51
N GLN A 398 -10.46 4.68 9.42
CA GLN A 398 -11.89 4.55 9.11
C GLN A 398 -12.73 5.49 9.97
N ASP A 399 -13.93 5.84 9.51
CA ASP A 399 -14.76 6.81 10.21
C ASP A 399 -15.43 6.22 11.47
N ASP A 400 -15.79 4.93 11.44
CA ASP A 400 -16.42 4.24 12.56
C ASP A 400 -15.40 3.83 13.63
N ASP A 401 -15.82 3.81 14.89
CA ASP A 401 -15.01 3.31 16.00
C ASP A 401 -14.64 1.82 15.84
N GLY A 402 -13.53 1.43 16.47
CA GLY A 402 -13.03 0.07 16.55
C GLY A 402 -12.03 -0.29 15.44
N ILE A 403 -11.95 -1.60 15.17
CA ILE A 403 -11.02 -2.16 14.18
C ILE A 403 -11.83 -2.83 13.07
N GLY A 404 -11.63 -2.36 11.84
CA GLY A 404 -12.19 -2.96 10.64
C GLY A 404 -11.18 -3.84 9.89
N LEU A 405 -11.71 -4.66 8.98
CA LEU A 405 -10.88 -5.45 8.08
C LEU A 405 -10.21 -4.54 7.05
N SER A 406 -8.90 -4.68 6.86
CA SER A 406 -8.19 -3.92 5.82
C SER A 406 -8.76 -4.20 4.43
N LYS A 407 -9.07 -3.12 3.70
CA LYS A 407 -9.47 -3.17 2.29
C LYS A 407 -8.36 -3.74 1.39
N ARG A 408 -7.12 -3.66 1.87
CA ARG A 408 -5.90 -4.09 1.19
C ARG A 408 -5.51 -5.53 1.47
N GLY A 409 -6.10 -6.19 2.46
CA GLY A 409 -5.77 -7.59 2.81
C GLY A 409 -4.47 -7.78 3.59
N ALA A 410 -3.88 -6.68 4.07
CA ALA A 410 -2.76 -6.56 5.01
C ALA A 410 -3.01 -5.35 5.93
N GLY A 411 -2.57 -5.41 7.19
CA GLY A 411 -2.92 -4.41 8.20
C GLY A 411 -4.39 -4.47 8.63
N CYS A 412 -4.91 -3.38 9.18
CA CYS A 412 -6.32 -3.23 9.55
C CYS A 412 -6.86 -1.86 9.15
N GLN A 413 -8.17 -1.66 9.29
CA GLN A 413 -8.73 -0.33 9.42
C GLN A 413 -8.87 0.03 10.89
N TRP A 414 -8.63 1.29 11.28
CA TRP A 414 -8.75 1.70 12.68
C TRP A 414 -9.56 3.00 12.84
N GLY A 415 -10.39 3.05 13.88
CA GLY A 415 -11.30 4.15 14.15
C GLY A 415 -10.74 5.29 15.00
N PRO A 416 -11.59 6.32 15.26
CA PRO A 416 -11.25 7.45 16.11
C PRO A 416 -10.90 7.06 17.55
N ASP A 417 -11.62 6.13 18.16
CA ASP A 417 -11.36 5.59 19.50
C ASP A 417 -9.95 5.02 19.67
N ILE A 418 -9.47 4.23 18.70
CA ILE A 418 -8.13 3.64 18.67
C ILE A 418 -7.06 4.74 18.56
N THR A 419 -7.32 5.74 17.73
CA THR A 419 -6.44 6.91 17.56
C THR A 419 -6.30 7.67 18.86
N LYS A 420 -7.42 8.01 19.48
CA LYS A 420 -7.45 8.76 20.73
C LYS A 420 -6.70 8.00 21.84
N ALA A 421 -6.98 6.70 22.01
CA ALA A 421 -6.31 5.87 23.00
C ALA A 421 -4.79 5.83 22.80
N PHE A 422 -4.32 5.66 21.56
CA PHE A 422 -2.90 5.62 21.25
C PHE A 422 -2.20 6.97 21.50
N LEU A 423 -2.83 8.08 21.11
CA LEU A 423 -2.29 9.42 21.32
C LEU A 423 -2.19 9.77 22.80
N GLU A 424 -3.25 9.50 23.58
CA GLU A 424 -3.27 9.72 25.03
C GLU A 424 -2.22 8.87 25.74
N LYS A 425 -2.10 7.59 25.37
CA LYS A 425 -1.12 6.67 25.96
C LYS A 425 0.32 7.12 25.79
N ASN A 426 0.62 7.75 24.67
CA ASN A 426 1.99 8.12 24.26
C ASN A 426 2.28 9.63 24.36
N ASP A 427 1.35 10.42 24.93
CA ASP A 427 1.46 11.89 25.07
C ASP A 427 1.74 12.62 23.73
N LEU A 428 1.00 12.22 22.70
CA LEU A 428 1.10 12.75 21.33
C LEU A 428 -0.07 13.70 21.00
N LEU A 429 0.17 14.63 20.08
CA LEU A 429 -0.85 15.57 19.57
C LEU A 429 -1.67 14.95 18.43
N TYR A 430 -1.00 14.39 17.42
CA TYR A 430 -1.65 13.82 16.25
C TYR A 430 -0.70 12.90 15.47
N ILE A 431 -1.26 12.15 14.52
CA ILE A 431 -0.57 11.25 13.60
C ILE A 431 -0.50 11.90 12.21
N VAL A 432 0.66 11.80 11.56
CA VAL A 432 0.82 12.04 10.12
C VAL A 432 1.09 10.69 9.46
N ARG A 433 0.32 10.40 8.42
CA ARG A 433 0.45 9.17 7.63
C ARG A 433 0.30 9.43 6.13
N SER A 434 0.56 8.44 5.28
CA SER A 434 0.55 8.62 3.81
C SER A 434 -0.26 7.52 3.09
N HIS A 435 0.30 6.67 2.22
CA HIS A 435 -0.26 5.38 1.72
C HIS A 435 -1.60 5.38 0.93
N GLU A 436 -2.42 6.41 1.08
CA GLU A 436 -3.71 6.59 0.41
C GLU A 436 -3.65 7.84 -0.47
N VAL A 437 -3.92 7.66 -1.75
CA VAL A 437 -4.12 8.76 -2.68
C VAL A 437 -5.33 9.59 -2.23
N LYS A 438 -5.17 10.90 -2.11
CA LYS A 438 -6.25 11.84 -1.76
C LYS A 438 -6.43 12.87 -2.88
N PRO A 439 -7.68 13.22 -3.26
CA PRO A 439 -7.91 14.18 -4.35
C PRO A 439 -7.17 15.51 -4.18
N GLU A 440 -7.13 16.06 -2.97
CA GLU A 440 -6.44 17.31 -2.66
C GLU A 440 -4.98 17.11 -2.20
N GLY A 441 -4.44 15.90 -2.34
CA GLY A 441 -3.12 15.51 -1.83
C GLY A 441 -3.07 15.31 -0.31
N TYR A 442 -4.14 15.62 0.42
CA TYR A 442 -4.25 15.37 1.85
C TYR A 442 -5.69 15.09 2.27
N GLU A 443 -5.85 14.51 3.47
CA GLU A 443 -7.15 14.39 4.13
C GLU A 443 -6.98 14.44 5.65
N ARG A 444 -7.98 15.00 6.33
CA ARG A 444 -8.04 15.07 7.79
C ARG A 444 -9.07 14.07 8.31
N HIS A 445 -8.64 13.13 9.14
CA HIS A 445 -9.49 12.11 9.75
C HIS A 445 -9.57 12.30 11.28
N HIS A 446 -10.52 11.61 11.91
CA HIS A 446 -10.66 11.47 13.36
C HIS A 446 -10.53 12.82 14.09
N ASP A 447 -11.36 13.78 13.69
CA ASP A 447 -11.41 15.14 14.24
C ASP A 447 -10.08 15.91 14.24
N GLY A 448 -9.20 15.63 13.27
CA GLY A 448 -7.91 16.31 13.12
C GLY A 448 -6.75 15.65 13.88
N GLN A 449 -6.98 14.46 14.44
CA GLN A 449 -5.96 13.67 15.10
C GLN A 449 -5.15 12.79 14.12
N VAL A 450 -5.62 12.60 12.89
CA VAL A 450 -4.88 11.89 11.83
C VAL A 450 -4.88 12.72 10.55
N TRP A 451 -3.70 12.92 9.98
CA TRP A 451 -3.49 13.61 8.72
C TRP A 451 -2.89 12.67 7.70
N THR A 452 -3.62 12.39 6.62
CA THR A 452 -3.10 11.70 5.46
C THR A 452 -2.46 12.71 4.52
N ILE A 453 -1.20 12.50 4.14
CA ILE A 453 -0.45 13.35 3.20
C ILE A 453 0.10 12.50 2.06
N PHE A 454 -0.11 12.93 0.81
CA PHE A 454 0.26 12.20 -0.40
C PHE A 454 0.96 13.15 -1.37
N SER A 455 2.19 12.84 -1.80
CA SER A 455 3.07 13.78 -2.51
C SER A 455 3.30 13.41 -3.98
N ALA A 456 2.53 12.46 -4.54
CA ALA A 456 2.54 12.10 -5.96
C ALA A 456 1.30 12.69 -6.67
N PRO A 457 1.38 13.91 -7.25
CA PRO A 457 0.27 14.50 -7.99
C PRO A 457 -0.02 13.70 -9.27
N ASN A 458 -1.26 13.73 -9.75
CA ASN A 458 -1.75 12.96 -10.90
C ASN A 458 -1.22 11.52 -10.90
N TYR A 459 -1.43 10.82 -9.79
CA TYR A 459 -0.80 9.54 -9.53
C TYR A 459 -0.98 8.56 -10.70
N CYS A 460 0.12 7.92 -11.10
CA CYS A 460 0.17 7.00 -12.25
C CYS A 460 -0.40 7.60 -13.55
N ASP A 461 -0.24 8.91 -13.77
CA ASP A 461 -0.70 9.66 -14.95
C ASP A 461 -2.21 9.56 -15.24
N GLN A 462 -3.00 9.14 -14.24
CA GLN A 462 -4.40 8.74 -14.45
C GLN A 462 -5.38 9.32 -13.43
N ILE A 463 -4.94 9.52 -12.18
CA ILE A 463 -5.88 9.82 -11.09
C ILE A 463 -6.29 11.30 -11.07
N GLY A 464 -5.42 12.22 -11.51
CA GLY A 464 -5.69 13.66 -11.52
C GLY A 464 -5.76 14.32 -10.13
N ASN A 465 -5.28 13.65 -9.08
CA ASN A 465 -5.19 14.22 -7.73
C ASN A 465 -4.09 15.30 -7.65
N LEU A 466 -4.20 16.21 -6.67
CA LEU A 466 -3.09 17.06 -6.26
C LEU A 466 -2.08 16.26 -5.42
N GLY A 467 -0.85 16.75 -5.37
CA GLY A 467 0.15 16.38 -4.38
C GLY A 467 0.13 17.40 -3.24
N ALA A 468 0.58 17.01 -2.05
CA ALA A 468 0.73 17.92 -0.93
C ALA A 468 1.92 17.57 -0.04
N PHE A 469 2.39 18.53 0.73
CA PHE A 469 3.34 18.33 1.83
C PHE A 469 2.96 19.20 3.04
N ILE A 470 3.35 18.76 4.23
CA ILE A 470 3.16 19.47 5.49
C ILE A 470 4.40 20.30 5.80
N THR A 471 4.21 21.50 6.34
CA THR A 471 5.24 22.31 6.99
C THR A 471 4.82 22.65 8.41
N ILE A 472 5.74 22.47 9.35
CA ILE A 472 5.57 22.85 10.77
C ILE A 472 6.73 23.75 11.21
N LYS A 473 6.56 24.42 12.36
CA LYS A 473 7.66 25.08 13.08
C LYS A 473 7.83 24.48 14.46
N GLY A 474 9.04 24.46 15.00
CA GLY A 474 9.31 23.83 16.31
C GLY A 474 8.46 24.37 17.47
N ASP A 475 8.11 25.66 17.42
CA ASP A 475 7.28 26.40 18.38
C ASP A 475 5.78 26.44 17.99
N ASN A 476 5.42 25.90 16.82
CA ASN A 476 4.03 25.82 16.36
C ASN A 476 3.81 24.54 15.54
N LEU A 477 3.44 23.48 16.26
CA LEU A 477 3.23 22.14 15.73
C LEU A 477 1.79 21.90 15.26
N TYR A 478 0.81 22.73 15.64
CA TYR A 478 -0.61 22.51 15.30
C TYR A 478 -1.39 23.83 15.12
N PRO A 479 -2.28 23.94 14.12
CA PRO A 479 -2.53 22.94 13.07
C PRO A 479 -1.36 22.88 12.06
N PRO A 480 -1.11 21.73 11.42
CA PRO A 480 -0.09 21.63 10.38
C PRO A 480 -0.41 22.57 9.20
N LYS A 481 0.60 23.24 8.65
CA LYS A 481 0.44 24.02 7.42
C LYS A 481 0.58 23.08 6.22
N ILE A 482 -0.41 23.05 5.35
CA ILE A 482 -0.41 22.21 4.15
C ILE A 482 -0.18 23.08 2.92
N THR A 483 0.69 22.62 2.03
CA THR A 483 0.89 23.19 0.70
C THR A 483 0.53 22.12 -0.32
N THR A 484 -0.41 22.43 -1.22
CA THR A 484 -0.77 21.55 -2.34
C THR A 484 -0.09 22.00 -3.63
N PHE A 485 0.12 21.08 -4.55
CA PHE A 485 0.75 21.32 -5.85
C PHE A 485 0.22 20.35 -6.92
N LYS A 486 0.38 20.74 -8.18
CA LYS A 486 0.03 19.93 -9.35
C LYS A 486 1.23 19.20 -9.91
N GLU A 487 0.96 18.20 -10.74
CA GLU A 487 1.93 17.45 -11.51
C GLU A 487 2.68 18.35 -12.48
N VAL A 488 3.92 17.97 -12.79
CA VAL A 488 4.73 18.60 -13.83
C VAL A 488 4.99 17.65 -15.00
N PRO A 489 5.28 18.18 -16.20
CA PRO A 489 5.64 17.34 -17.33
C PRO A 489 6.88 16.49 -17.05
N HIS A 490 6.86 15.24 -17.54
CA HIS A 490 7.99 14.32 -17.53
C HIS A 490 8.17 13.67 -18.92
N PRO A 491 9.34 13.05 -19.22
CA PRO A 491 9.54 12.30 -20.45
C PRO A 491 8.48 11.22 -20.67
N PRO A 492 8.18 10.86 -21.93
CA PRO A 492 7.14 9.89 -22.26
C PRO A 492 7.53 8.48 -21.80
N SER A 493 7.20 8.17 -20.55
CA SER A 493 7.43 6.87 -19.92
C SER A 493 6.13 6.46 -19.24
N ARG A 494 5.56 5.32 -19.64
CA ARG A 494 4.30 4.85 -19.05
C ARG A 494 4.56 4.41 -17.61
N PRO A 495 3.65 4.67 -16.66
CA PRO A 495 3.68 4.03 -15.36
C PRO A 495 3.74 2.51 -15.51
N MET A 496 4.36 1.84 -14.54
CA MET A 496 4.51 0.39 -14.50
C MET A 496 5.28 -0.20 -15.70
N MET A 497 6.10 0.58 -16.41
CA MET A 497 6.86 0.10 -17.57
C MET A 497 7.73 -1.13 -17.23
N TYR A 498 8.30 -1.13 -16.03
CA TYR A 498 9.14 -2.20 -15.51
C TYR A 498 8.39 -3.17 -14.59
N GLY A 499 7.09 -2.95 -14.42
CA GLY A 499 6.21 -3.78 -13.61
C GLY A 499 6.14 -5.21 -14.12
N SER A 500 5.74 -6.12 -13.24
CA SER A 500 5.50 -7.50 -13.64
C SER A 500 4.43 -7.53 -14.72
N SER A 501 4.72 -8.17 -15.85
CA SER A 501 3.74 -8.44 -16.90
C SER A 501 2.53 -9.22 -16.36
N PHE A 502 2.66 -9.83 -15.17
CA PHE A 502 1.57 -10.44 -14.41
C PHE A 502 0.43 -9.47 -14.07
N LEU A 503 0.69 -8.19 -13.78
CA LEU A 503 -0.39 -7.25 -13.47
C LEU A 503 -1.35 -7.04 -14.65
N ASN A 504 -0.84 -7.18 -15.88
CA ASN A 504 -1.67 -7.22 -17.10
C ASN A 504 -2.57 -8.46 -17.19
N PHE A 505 -2.39 -9.45 -16.30
CA PHE A 505 -3.29 -10.61 -16.16
C PHE A 505 -4.34 -10.42 -15.06
N LEU A 506 -4.18 -9.41 -14.19
CA LEU A 506 -5.17 -9.06 -13.17
C LEU A 506 -6.25 -8.12 -13.72
N SER A 507 -5.95 -7.38 -14.80
CA SER A 507 -6.88 -6.54 -15.57
C SER A 507 -7.91 -7.35 -16.35
#